data_AF-A0AAD7LN54-F1
#
_entry.id   AF-A0AAD7LN54-F1
#
_cell.length_a   1.000
_cell.length_b   1.000
_cell.length_c   1.000
_cell.angle_alpha   90.00
_cell.angle_beta   90.00
_cell.angle_gamma   90.00
#
_symmetry.space_group_name_H-M   'P 1'
#
loop_
_entity.id
_entity.type
_entity.pdbx_description
1 polymer ?
#
loop_
_entity_poly.entity_id
_entity_poly.type
_entity_poly.pdbx_seq_one_letter_code
_entity_poly.pdbx_strand_id
1 'polypeptide(L)'
;MATAAATDKLSSLKSAVAGLNQISENEKNGFINLVSRYLSGEAEQVEWSKIQTPTDKVVVPYDTLAPTPDNPEEIKKLLDKLVVLKLNGGLGTTMGCTGPKSVIEVRDGLTFLDLIVIQIENLNSKYGSKVPLLLMNSFNTHDDTQKIVEKYENSNVEIHTFNQSQYPRIVVDDYFPLPSKGKTDKDGWYPPGHGDVFPSLSNSGKLDALLSQGKEYVFVANADNLGATVDLNILHHLIQNKNEYAMEVTPKTLADVKGGTLISYEGRVQLLEIAQVPDQHLTSDSLKQVNEFKSIEKFKIFNTNNLWVNLKAIKRLVQADALKTEIIPNPKEVDGVKVLQLETAAGAAIRFFDNAIGINVPRSRFLPVKATSDLLLVKSDLYTLQDGFVIRNKARANPANPYIELGPEFKKVSNFLSRFKSIPSIVELDSLKVVGDVWFGARVTLKGKVTITAKPGEKLEIPDGAVIDNKDINGPEDL
;
A
#
# COMPACT_ATOMS: atom_id res chain seq x y z
N MET A 1 -26.87 17.67 12.84
CA MET A 1 -26.58 18.90 13.61
C MET A 1 -25.42 18.57 14.54
N ALA A 2 -24.28 19.24 14.40
CA ALA A 2 -23.20 19.11 15.37
C ALA A 2 -23.70 19.59 16.75
N THR A 3 -23.39 18.85 17.82
CA THR A 3 -23.76 19.25 19.19
C THR A 3 -23.01 20.53 19.57
N ALA A 4 -23.55 21.36 20.47
CA ALA A 4 -22.87 22.60 20.92
C ALA A 4 -21.42 22.35 21.38
N ALA A 5 -21.19 21.21 22.04
CA ALA A 5 -19.86 20.75 22.46
C ALA A 5 -18.89 20.44 21.29
N ALA A 6 -19.38 20.01 20.13
CA ALA A 6 -18.55 19.79 18.95
C ALA A 6 -18.13 21.11 18.29
N THR A 7 -19.02 22.11 18.30
CA THR A 7 -18.75 23.46 17.78
C THR A 7 -17.68 24.18 18.60
N ASP A 8 -17.75 24.09 19.94
CA ASP A 8 -16.77 24.71 20.83
C ASP A 8 -15.37 24.06 20.71
N LYS A 9 -15.33 22.74 20.57
CA LYS A 9 -14.09 21.98 20.30
C LYS A 9 -13.45 22.42 18.99
N LEU A 10 -14.23 22.58 17.92
CA LEU A 10 -13.72 22.96 16.60
C LEU A 10 -13.18 24.40 16.59
N SER A 11 -13.85 25.34 17.25
CA SER A 11 -13.39 26.73 17.37
C SER A 11 -12.04 26.83 18.10
N SER A 12 -11.93 26.12 19.23
CA SER A 12 -10.69 26.07 20.03
C SER A 12 -9.55 25.41 19.24
N LEU A 13 -9.84 24.30 18.55
CA LEU A 13 -8.87 23.61 17.70
C LEU A 13 -8.39 24.50 16.56
N LYS A 14 -9.30 25.20 15.86
CA LYS A 14 -8.95 26.11 14.76
C LYS A 14 -8.01 27.23 15.23
N SER A 15 -8.29 27.79 16.40
CA SER A 15 -7.44 28.83 17.01
C SER A 15 -6.05 28.29 17.36
N ALA A 16 -5.97 27.07 17.92
CA ALA A 16 -4.70 26.43 18.26
C ALA A 16 -3.85 26.09 17.02
N VAL A 17 -4.49 25.54 15.98
CA VAL A 17 -3.84 25.19 14.71
C VAL A 17 -3.33 26.42 13.97
N ALA A 18 -4.03 27.55 14.06
CA ALA A 18 -3.57 28.81 13.48
C ALA A 18 -2.18 29.23 14.01
N GLY A 19 -1.88 28.92 15.28
CA GLY A 19 -0.59 29.18 15.93
C GLY A 19 0.54 28.18 15.60
N LEU A 20 0.27 27.12 14.84
CA LEU A 20 1.28 26.14 14.42
C LEU A 20 2.02 26.63 13.18
N ASN A 21 3.21 27.21 13.37
CA ASN A 21 4.03 27.76 12.28
C ASN A 21 4.82 26.70 11.49
N GLN A 22 4.81 25.44 11.93
CA GLN A 22 5.52 24.32 11.30
C GLN A 22 4.79 23.74 10.08
N ILE A 23 3.53 24.13 9.87
CA ILE A 23 2.68 23.65 8.77
C ILE A 23 2.14 24.82 7.96
N SER A 24 1.95 24.60 6.67
CA SER A 24 1.43 25.57 5.71
C SER A 24 -0.06 25.87 5.94
N GLU A 25 -0.56 26.98 5.37
CA GLU A 25 -1.99 27.31 5.40
C GLU A 25 -2.85 26.24 4.72
N ASN A 26 -2.34 25.60 3.66
CA ASN A 26 -3.02 24.47 3.02
C ASN A 26 -3.17 23.27 3.97
N GLU A 27 -2.13 22.96 4.74
CA GLU A 27 -2.18 21.89 5.74
C GLU A 27 -3.11 22.23 6.89
N LYS A 28 -3.11 23.48 7.39
CA LYS A 28 -4.04 23.94 8.42
C LYS A 28 -5.49 23.79 7.95
N ASN A 29 -5.81 24.25 6.74
CA ASN A 29 -7.15 24.17 6.18
C ASN A 29 -7.59 22.72 5.96
N GLY A 30 -6.74 21.89 5.36
CA GLY A 30 -7.03 20.47 5.15
C GLY A 30 -7.26 19.71 6.46
N PHE A 31 -6.44 19.97 7.47
CA PHE A 31 -6.59 19.37 8.80
C PHE A 31 -7.91 19.78 9.48
N ILE A 32 -8.25 21.07 9.48
CA ILE A 32 -9.50 21.55 10.08
C ILE A 32 -10.72 20.99 9.33
N ASN A 33 -10.68 20.92 8.01
CA ASN A 33 -11.74 20.31 7.21
C ASN A 33 -11.92 18.83 7.58
N LEU A 34 -10.82 18.08 7.72
CA LEU A 34 -10.85 16.68 8.11
C LEU A 34 -11.46 16.48 9.51
N VAL A 35 -11.03 17.28 10.49
CA VAL A 35 -11.56 17.19 11.86
C VAL A 35 -13.02 17.64 11.92
N SER A 36 -13.41 18.67 11.18
CA SER A 36 -14.80 19.12 11.12
C SER A 36 -15.73 18.04 10.59
N ARG A 37 -15.31 17.32 9.54
CA ARG A 37 -16.07 16.20 8.98
C ARG A 37 -16.13 15.00 9.92
N TYR A 38 -15.07 14.76 10.69
CA TYR A 38 -15.07 13.72 11.71
C TYR A 38 -16.06 14.04 12.85
N LEU A 39 -16.04 15.28 13.34
CA LEU A 39 -16.92 15.73 14.42
C LEU A 39 -18.38 15.86 14.01
N SER A 40 -18.67 16.17 12.75
CA SER A 40 -20.05 16.25 12.25
C SER A 40 -20.74 14.89 12.20
N GLY A 41 -19.96 13.80 12.18
CA GLY A 41 -20.49 12.46 12.01
C GLY A 41 -21.06 12.21 10.61
N GLU A 42 -20.69 13.03 9.61
CA GLU A 42 -21.03 12.84 8.19
C GLU A 42 -20.29 11.63 7.57
N ALA A 43 -20.14 10.54 8.34
CA ALA A 43 -19.85 9.25 7.77
C ALA A 43 -21.13 8.79 7.09
N GLU A 44 -21.11 8.75 5.76
CA GLU A 44 -22.15 8.09 4.97
C GLU A 44 -22.25 6.64 5.46
N GLN A 45 -23.29 6.34 6.23
CA GLN A 45 -23.53 4.99 6.67
C GLN A 45 -24.00 4.19 5.47
N VAL A 46 -23.21 3.20 5.06
CA VAL A 46 -23.56 2.33 3.95
C VAL A 46 -24.75 1.47 4.36
N GLU A 47 -25.91 1.75 3.77
CA GLU A 47 -27.09 0.92 3.96
C GLU A 47 -26.88 -0.46 3.29
N TRP A 48 -26.71 -1.50 4.09
CA TRP A 48 -26.31 -2.84 3.63
C TRP A 48 -27.25 -3.44 2.57
N SER A 49 -28.55 -3.13 2.66
CA SER A 49 -29.60 -3.57 1.73
C SER A 49 -29.40 -3.06 0.29
N LYS A 50 -28.73 -1.92 0.12
CA LYS A 50 -28.47 -1.28 -1.18
C LYS A 50 -27.17 -1.75 -1.83
N ILE A 51 -26.35 -2.53 -1.13
CA ILE A 51 -25.07 -3.04 -1.66
C ILE A 51 -25.36 -4.07 -2.76
N GLN A 52 -24.76 -3.85 -3.93
CA GLN A 52 -24.83 -4.78 -5.05
C GLN A 52 -23.42 -5.27 -5.44
N THR A 53 -23.34 -6.51 -5.89
CA THR A 53 -22.12 -7.04 -6.51
C THR A 53 -21.86 -6.28 -7.82
N PRO A 54 -20.65 -5.73 -8.04
CA PRO A 54 -20.32 -5.10 -9.30
C PRO A 54 -20.48 -6.07 -10.48
N THR A 55 -20.95 -5.56 -11.61
CA THR A 55 -21.00 -6.31 -12.87
C THR A 55 -19.63 -6.32 -13.55
N ASP A 56 -19.43 -7.21 -14.53
CA ASP A 56 -18.19 -7.26 -15.32
C ASP A 56 -17.92 -5.99 -16.15
N LYS A 57 -18.90 -5.09 -16.27
CA LYS A 57 -18.71 -3.76 -16.87
C LYS A 57 -18.12 -2.75 -15.87
N VAL A 58 -18.39 -2.95 -14.58
CA VAL A 58 -17.90 -2.09 -13.49
C VAL A 58 -16.57 -2.61 -12.97
N VAL A 59 -16.43 -3.93 -12.83
CA VAL A 59 -15.16 -4.59 -12.51
C VAL A 59 -14.78 -5.46 -13.69
N VAL A 60 -13.95 -4.92 -14.57
CA VAL A 60 -13.57 -5.53 -15.84
C VAL A 60 -12.58 -6.67 -15.61
N PRO A 61 -12.84 -7.90 -16.09
CA PRO A 61 -11.84 -8.96 -16.03
C PRO A 61 -10.60 -8.61 -16.87
N TYR A 62 -9.40 -8.76 -16.31
CA TYR A 62 -8.16 -8.38 -17.02
C TYR A 62 -8.00 -9.04 -18.39
N ASP A 63 -8.37 -10.31 -18.51
CA ASP A 63 -8.24 -11.08 -19.76
C ASP A 63 -9.19 -10.60 -20.88
N THR A 64 -10.13 -9.71 -20.56
CA THR A 64 -11.06 -9.09 -21.53
C THR A 64 -10.61 -7.72 -22.01
N LEU A 65 -9.52 -7.17 -21.44
CA LEU A 65 -8.98 -5.89 -21.87
C LEU A 65 -8.46 -5.99 -23.31
N ALA A 66 -8.69 -4.94 -24.10
CA ALA A 66 -8.11 -4.85 -25.43
C ALA A 66 -6.58 -4.89 -25.31
N PRO A 67 -5.90 -5.75 -26.10
CA PRO A 67 -4.45 -5.79 -26.08
C PRO A 67 -3.88 -4.46 -26.56
N THR A 68 -2.74 -4.09 -26.00
CA THR A 68 -1.97 -2.93 -26.47
C THR A 68 -1.55 -3.15 -27.92
N PRO A 69 -1.54 -2.11 -28.77
CA PRO A 69 -0.98 -2.21 -30.11
C PRO A 69 0.47 -2.69 -30.11
N ASP A 70 0.83 -3.56 -31.05
CA ASP A 70 2.20 -4.08 -31.20
C ASP A 70 3.20 -3.02 -31.71
N ASN A 71 2.71 -1.89 -32.23
CA ASN A 71 3.53 -0.82 -32.78
C ASN A 71 4.27 -0.05 -31.66
N PRO A 72 5.62 -0.06 -31.63
CA PRO A 72 6.40 0.67 -30.63
C PRO A 72 6.11 2.17 -30.56
N GLU A 73 5.75 2.80 -31.68
CA GLU A 73 5.40 4.24 -31.70
C GLU A 73 4.08 4.52 -30.98
N GLU A 74 3.12 3.61 -31.06
CA GLU A 74 1.85 3.72 -30.33
C GLU A 74 2.04 3.45 -28.85
N ILE A 75 2.85 2.45 -28.49
CA ILE A 75 3.26 2.19 -27.11
C ILE A 75 3.94 3.43 -26.52
N LYS A 76 4.87 4.03 -27.26
CA LYS A 76 5.54 5.28 -26.85
C LYS A 76 4.53 6.39 -26.59
N LYS A 77 3.55 6.59 -27.48
CA LYS A 77 2.48 7.61 -27.28
C LYS A 77 1.64 7.35 -26.03
N LEU A 78 1.38 6.10 -25.67
CA LEU A 78 0.69 5.75 -24.42
C LEU A 78 1.58 6.09 -23.21
N LEU A 79 2.83 5.64 -23.23
CA LEU A 79 3.80 5.88 -22.16
C LEU A 79 4.13 7.36 -21.95
N ASP A 80 4.19 8.13 -23.02
CA ASP A 80 4.42 9.57 -22.96
C ASP A 80 3.30 10.30 -22.19
N LYS A 81 2.11 9.72 -22.08
CA LYS A 81 0.98 10.22 -21.27
C LYS A 81 0.97 9.70 -19.83
N LEU A 82 1.83 8.76 -19.48
CA LEU A 82 1.86 8.11 -18.18
C LEU A 82 2.85 8.80 -17.23
N VAL A 83 2.47 8.78 -15.94
CA VAL A 83 3.29 9.06 -14.78
C VAL A 83 3.24 7.86 -13.84
N VAL A 84 4.35 7.44 -13.27
CA VAL A 84 4.36 6.41 -12.21
C VAL A 84 4.58 7.09 -10.87
N LEU A 85 3.72 6.83 -9.89
CA LEU A 85 3.82 7.36 -8.53
C LEU A 85 3.89 6.21 -7.53
N LYS A 86 4.89 6.25 -6.64
CA LYS A 86 5.04 5.29 -5.56
C LYS A 86 4.77 5.95 -4.21
N LEU A 87 3.87 5.35 -3.44
CA LEU A 87 3.59 5.72 -2.07
C LEU A 87 4.78 5.30 -1.19
N ASN A 88 5.55 6.30 -0.76
CA ASN A 88 6.83 6.13 -0.05
C ASN A 88 6.83 6.84 1.32
N GLY A 89 5.64 7.15 1.86
CA GLY A 89 5.50 7.80 3.16
C GLY A 89 5.68 6.88 4.37
N GLY A 90 5.62 5.56 4.17
CA GLY A 90 5.64 4.55 5.21
C GLY A 90 7.05 4.16 5.67
N LEU A 91 7.22 4.05 6.99
CA LEU A 91 8.44 3.51 7.60
C LEU A 91 8.42 1.98 7.64
N GLY A 92 9.62 1.39 7.65
CA GLY A 92 9.80 -0.05 7.87
C GLY A 92 9.79 -0.48 9.35
N THR A 93 9.17 0.29 10.26
CA THR A 93 9.23 0.06 11.72
C THR A 93 8.68 -1.29 12.14
N THR A 94 7.65 -1.81 11.45
CA THR A 94 7.09 -3.16 11.71
C THR A 94 8.12 -4.26 11.52
N MET A 95 9.09 -4.03 10.63
CA MET A 95 10.21 -4.90 10.32
C MET A 95 11.52 -4.44 10.99
N GLY A 96 11.44 -3.49 11.94
CA GLY A 96 12.59 -2.99 12.70
C GLY A 96 13.54 -2.06 11.94
N CYS A 97 13.14 -1.53 10.78
CA CYS A 97 13.93 -0.56 10.02
C CYS A 97 13.63 0.88 10.47
N THR A 98 14.67 1.73 10.47
CA THR A 98 14.57 3.14 10.87
C THR A 98 14.17 4.07 9.73
N GLY A 99 14.41 3.67 8.48
CA GLY A 99 14.15 4.47 7.28
C GLY A 99 12.90 4.06 6.50
N PRO A 100 12.75 4.60 5.27
CA PRO A 100 11.65 4.26 4.37
C PRO A 100 11.69 2.77 4.04
N LYS A 101 10.52 2.14 3.97
CA LYS A 101 10.48 0.71 3.66
C LYS A 101 11.04 0.35 2.27
N SER A 102 10.99 1.30 1.34
CA SER A 102 11.50 1.14 -0.03
C SER A 102 13.02 0.89 -0.11
N VAL A 103 13.76 1.18 0.96
CA VAL A 103 15.22 1.04 1.02
C VAL A 103 15.66 -0.32 1.58
N ILE A 104 14.71 -1.17 1.95
CA ILE A 104 15.01 -2.54 2.37
C ILE A 104 15.49 -3.33 1.15
N GLU A 105 16.60 -4.03 1.32
CA GLU A 105 17.15 -4.91 0.30
C GLU A 105 16.23 -6.10 0.03
N VAL A 106 15.77 -6.22 -1.21
CA VAL A 106 14.89 -7.28 -1.69
C VAL A 106 15.72 -8.44 -2.21
N ARG A 107 16.60 -8.26 -3.19
CA ARG A 107 17.35 -9.37 -3.80
C ARG A 107 18.61 -8.86 -4.48
N ASP A 108 19.68 -9.65 -4.44
CA ASP A 108 20.94 -9.37 -5.16
C ASP A 108 21.52 -7.97 -4.86
N GLY A 109 21.41 -7.50 -3.60
CA GLY A 109 21.84 -6.16 -3.21
C GLY A 109 20.92 -5.00 -3.63
N LEU A 110 19.80 -5.29 -4.30
CA LEU A 110 18.84 -4.30 -4.80
C LEU A 110 17.69 -4.10 -3.82
N THR A 111 17.37 -2.84 -3.53
CA THR A 111 16.20 -2.44 -2.72
C THR A 111 14.92 -2.41 -3.55
N PHE A 112 13.76 -2.21 -2.91
CA PHE A 112 12.52 -1.99 -3.66
C PHE A 112 12.64 -0.80 -4.62
N LEU A 113 13.26 0.29 -4.17
CA LEU A 113 13.44 1.48 -5.00
C LEU A 113 14.36 1.21 -6.19
N ASP A 114 15.43 0.41 -6.02
CA ASP A 114 16.29 -0.02 -7.14
C ASP A 114 15.48 -0.76 -8.20
N LEU A 115 14.69 -1.74 -7.77
CA LEU A 115 13.86 -2.53 -8.68
C LEU A 115 12.86 -1.66 -9.44
N ILE A 116 12.21 -0.70 -8.76
CA ILE A 116 11.27 0.22 -9.39
C ILE A 116 11.97 1.13 -10.42
N VAL A 117 13.16 1.66 -10.09
CA VAL A 117 13.93 2.51 -11.01
C VAL A 117 14.35 1.71 -12.24
N ILE A 118 14.90 0.52 -12.05
CA ILE A 118 15.33 -0.37 -13.15
C ILE A 118 14.14 -0.69 -14.07
N GLN A 119 12.95 -0.97 -13.51
CA GLN A 119 11.75 -1.24 -14.31
C GLN A 119 11.38 -0.07 -15.23
N ILE A 120 11.41 1.17 -14.72
CA ILE A 120 11.03 2.36 -15.49
C ILE A 120 12.13 2.75 -16.48
N GLU A 121 13.39 2.64 -16.07
CA GLU A 121 14.55 2.88 -16.95
C GLU A 121 14.56 1.92 -18.15
N ASN A 122 14.27 0.64 -17.91
CA ASN A 122 14.13 -0.35 -18.97
C ASN A 122 12.94 -0.05 -19.88
N LEU A 123 11.81 0.40 -19.32
CA LEU A 123 10.64 0.81 -20.08
C LEU A 123 10.95 2.01 -21.01
N ASN A 124 11.62 3.04 -20.48
CA ASN A 124 12.04 4.22 -21.21
C ASN A 124 13.04 3.89 -22.31
N SER A 125 14.04 3.07 -21.99
CA SER A 125 15.08 2.67 -22.95
C SER A 125 14.52 1.79 -24.07
N LYS A 126 13.60 0.87 -23.74
CA LYS A 126 12.99 -0.04 -24.72
C LYS A 126 12.11 0.68 -25.75
N TYR A 127 11.30 1.65 -25.31
CA TYR A 127 10.31 2.31 -26.17
C TYR A 127 10.67 3.76 -26.54
N GLY A 128 11.84 4.24 -26.10
CA GLY A 128 12.26 5.64 -26.28
C GLY A 128 11.35 6.65 -25.58
N SER A 129 10.56 6.22 -24.59
CA SER A 129 9.63 7.07 -23.83
C SER A 129 10.33 7.82 -22.69
N LYS A 130 9.62 8.78 -22.09
CA LYS A 130 10.07 9.48 -20.87
C LYS A 130 8.99 9.42 -19.80
N VAL A 131 8.83 8.25 -19.19
CA VAL A 131 7.93 8.05 -18.06
C VAL A 131 8.64 8.53 -16.79
N PRO A 132 8.13 9.56 -16.11
CA PRO A 132 8.69 10.03 -14.85
C PRO A 132 8.25 9.14 -13.68
N LEU A 133 9.13 9.00 -12.69
CA LEU A 133 8.87 8.35 -11.41
C LEU A 133 8.67 9.41 -10.32
N LEU A 134 7.52 9.41 -9.66
CA LEU A 134 7.22 10.24 -8.51
C LEU A 134 7.28 9.40 -7.24
N LEU A 135 8.00 9.88 -6.23
CA LEU A 135 8.00 9.33 -4.88
C LEU A 135 7.26 10.28 -3.95
N MET A 136 6.11 9.83 -3.45
CA MET A 136 5.35 10.55 -2.43
C MET A 136 5.90 10.17 -1.07
N ASN A 137 6.76 11.03 -0.54
CA ASN A 137 7.44 10.86 0.74
C ASN A 137 6.58 11.41 1.89
N SER A 138 7.06 11.23 3.12
CA SER A 138 6.60 11.97 4.30
C SER A 138 7.79 12.65 4.97
N PHE A 139 7.53 13.51 5.94
CA PHE A 139 8.59 14.06 6.80
C PHE A 139 9.43 12.97 7.53
N ASN A 140 8.93 11.73 7.63
CA ASN A 140 9.68 10.62 8.20
C ASN A 140 10.61 9.92 7.18
N THR A 141 10.39 10.10 5.88
CA THR A 141 11.07 9.33 4.83
C THR A 141 11.83 10.20 3.83
N HIS A 142 11.59 11.52 3.82
CA HIS A 142 12.10 12.42 2.80
C HIS A 142 13.63 12.44 2.72
N ASP A 143 14.29 12.76 3.82
CA ASP A 143 15.74 12.98 3.84
C ASP A 143 16.53 11.72 3.49
N ASP A 144 16.07 10.56 3.96
CA ASP A 144 16.67 9.27 3.61
C ASP A 144 16.42 8.91 2.14
N THR A 145 15.25 9.27 1.61
CA THR A 145 14.94 9.04 0.19
C THR A 145 15.80 9.95 -0.72
N GLN A 146 16.02 11.22 -0.35
CA GLN A 146 16.86 12.16 -1.12
C GLN A 146 18.27 11.61 -1.35
N LYS A 147 18.92 11.18 -0.27
CA LYS A 147 20.28 10.60 -0.33
C LYS A 147 20.38 9.39 -1.27
N ILE A 148 19.28 8.66 -1.42
CA ILE A 148 19.26 7.44 -2.24
C ILE A 148 18.95 7.77 -3.69
N VAL A 149 18.11 8.77 -3.99
CA VAL A 149 17.78 9.11 -5.38
C VAL A 149 18.97 9.73 -6.13
N GLU A 150 19.93 10.35 -5.43
CA GLU A 150 21.19 10.87 -5.99
C GLU A 150 21.97 9.79 -6.78
N LYS A 151 21.85 8.51 -6.41
CA LYS A 151 22.54 7.43 -7.13
C LYS A 151 22.03 7.19 -8.56
N TYR A 152 20.88 7.74 -8.91
CA TYR A 152 20.24 7.57 -10.22
C TYR A 152 20.31 8.81 -11.12
N GLU A 153 21.14 9.80 -10.80
CA GLU A 153 21.27 11.03 -11.61
C GLU A 153 21.61 10.77 -13.08
N ASN A 154 22.33 9.67 -13.36
CA ASN A 154 22.72 9.26 -14.71
C ASN A 154 21.81 8.18 -15.32
N SER A 155 20.75 7.76 -14.61
CA SER A 155 19.80 6.78 -15.13
C SER A 155 18.83 7.42 -16.12
N ASN A 156 18.32 6.64 -17.08
CA ASN A 156 17.30 7.07 -18.03
C ASN A 156 15.88 7.10 -17.41
N VAL A 157 15.75 7.74 -16.25
CA VAL A 157 14.49 7.97 -15.56
C VAL A 157 14.52 9.33 -14.86
N GLU A 158 13.48 10.13 -15.08
CA GLU A 158 13.31 11.37 -14.32
C GLU A 158 12.62 11.05 -12.99
N ILE A 159 13.34 11.22 -11.89
CA ILE A 159 12.83 10.97 -10.54
C ILE A 159 12.44 12.28 -9.88
N HIS A 160 11.20 12.36 -9.44
CA HIS A 160 10.66 13.47 -8.69
C HIS A 160 10.26 13.02 -7.29
N THR A 161 10.48 13.87 -6.31
CA THR A 161 10.02 13.65 -4.94
C THR A 161 9.13 14.80 -4.50
N PHE A 162 8.13 14.51 -3.67
CA PHE A 162 7.37 15.52 -2.93
C PHE A 162 6.93 14.94 -1.59
N ASN A 163 6.70 15.79 -0.61
CA ASN A 163 6.13 15.37 0.67
C ASN A 163 4.61 15.45 0.63
N GLN A 164 3.97 14.44 1.20
CA GLN A 164 2.59 14.53 1.64
C GLN A 164 2.47 15.47 2.86
N SER A 165 1.24 15.89 3.17
CA SER A 165 0.93 16.78 4.29
C SER A 165 1.44 16.24 5.63
N GLN A 166 1.73 17.16 6.56
CA GLN A 166 2.05 16.87 7.95
C GLN A 166 0.95 17.45 8.86
N TYR A 167 0.17 16.59 9.53
CA TYR A 167 -0.90 17.01 10.44
C TYR A 167 -0.54 16.83 11.91
N PRO A 168 -1.03 17.69 12.81
CA PRO A 168 -0.78 17.55 14.25
C PRO A 168 -1.65 16.44 14.83
N ARG A 169 -1.07 15.58 15.67
CA ARG A 169 -1.85 14.60 16.46
C ARG A 169 -2.79 15.34 17.41
N ILE A 170 -3.99 14.82 17.61
CA ILE A 170 -4.99 15.43 18.51
C ILE A 170 -4.97 14.67 19.83
N VAL A 171 -4.88 15.35 20.96
CA VAL A 171 -5.04 14.69 22.27
C VAL A 171 -6.50 14.34 22.48
N VAL A 172 -6.80 13.09 22.84
CA VAL A 172 -8.19 12.59 22.92
C VAL A 172 -8.99 13.33 24.01
N ASP A 173 -8.36 13.61 25.14
CA ASP A 173 -9.03 14.11 26.35
C ASP A 173 -9.59 15.54 26.17
N ASP A 174 -8.82 16.43 25.54
CA ASP A 174 -9.19 17.85 25.38
C ASP A 174 -9.27 18.30 23.92
N TYR A 175 -9.06 17.40 22.97
CA TYR A 175 -9.16 17.66 21.54
C TYR A 175 -8.19 18.74 21.02
N PHE A 176 -7.08 18.94 21.74
CA PHE A 176 -6.09 19.96 21.41
C PHE A 176 -4.92 19.37 20.60
N PRO A 177 -4.26 20.16 19.72
CA PRO A 177 -3.08 19.67 18.99
C PRO A 177 -1.94 19.36 19.96
N LEU A 178 -1.38 18.15 19.85
CA LEU A 178 -0.25 17.70 20.66
C LEU A 178 0.98 18.62 20.52
N PRO A 179 1.33 19.17 19.33
CA PRO A 179 2.41 20.14 19.21
C PRO A 179 2.19 21.43 20.01
N SER A 180 0.94 21.88 20.15
CA SER A 180 0.59 23.05 20.96
C SER A 180 0.79 22.82 22.46
N LYS A 181 0.97 21.57 22.90
CA LYS A 181 1.34 21.18 24.28
C LYS A 181 2.85 21.02 24.48
N GLY A 182 3.67 21.46 23.52
CA GLY A 182 5.13 21.44 23.60
C GLY A 182 5.81 20.24 22.95
N LYS A 183 5.06 19.23 22.50
CA LYS A 183 5.59 18.06 21.77
C LYS A 183 5.73 18.38 20.29
N THR A 184 6.70 19.22 19.95
CA THR A 184 6.92 19.75 18.59
C THR A 184 7.83 18.89 17.73
N ASP A 185 8.45 17.86 18.31
CA ASP A 185 9.21 16.82 17.60
C ASP A 185 8.32 15.99 16.66
N LYS A 186 8.91 15.06 15.90
CA LYS A 186 8.20 14.19 14.93
C LYS A 186 7.00 13.45 15.52
N ASP A 187 7.01 13.16 16.81
CA ASP A 187 5.94 12.43 17.49
C ASP A 187 4.73 13.32 17.82
N GLY A 188 4.86 14.64 17.68
CA GLY A 188 3.75 15.59 17.62
C GLY A 188 2.88 15.47 16.37
N TRP A 189 3.41 14.84 15.31
CA TRP A 189 2.84 14.92 13.96
C TRP A 189 2.59 13.54 13.35
N TYR A 190 1.84 13.51 12.24
CA TYR A 190 1.62 12.32 11.44
C TYR A 190 1.28 12.70 9.99
N PRO A 191 1.63 11.84 9.01
CA PRO A 191 1.07 11.96 7.67
C PRO A 191 -0.39 11.47 7.63
N PRO A 192 -1.32 12.16 6.98
CA PRO A 192 -2.76 11.85 7.03
C PRO A 192 -3.22 10.69 6.11
N GLY A 193 -2.40 9.64 6.03
CA GLY A 193 -2.67 8.47 5.20
C GLY A 193 -2.47 8.74 3.70
N HIS A 194 -2.62 7.69 2.90
CA HIS A 194 -2.34 7.78 1.47
C HIS A 194 -3.42 8.49 0.65
N GLY A 195 -4.61 8.77 1.21
CA GLY A 195 -5.63 9.59 0.55
C GLY A 195 -5.20 11.04 0.31
N ASP A 196 -4.18 11.51 1.04
CA ASP A 196 -3.55 12.82 0.84
C ASP A 196 -2.73 12.92 -0.46
N VAL A 197 -2.56 11.82 -1.21
CA VAL A 197 -1.87 11.82 -2.51
C VAL A 197 -2.43 12.86 -3.48
N PHE A 198 -3.76 13.04 -3.52
CA PHE A 198 -4.40 13.96 -4.45
C PHE A 198 -4.15 15.44 -4.10
N PRO A 199 -4.47 15.92 -2.88
CA PRO A 199 -4.16 17.29 -2.50
C PRO A 199 -2.66 17.56 -2.49
N SER A 200 -1.81 16.64 -2.01
CA SER A 200 -0.36 16.86 -1.97
C SER A 200 0.29 16.89 -3.35
N LEU A 201 -0.17 16.06 -4.30
CA LEU A 201 0.30 16.15 -5.69
C LEU A 201 -0.07 17.51 -6.30
N SER A 202 -1.27 18.01 -6.02
CA SER A 202 -1.70 19.35 -6.45
C SER A 202 -0.88 20.47 -5.79
N ASN A 203 -0.76 20.45 -4.47
CA ASN A 203 -0.05 21.47 -3.68
C ASN A 203 1.45 21.53 -3.99
N SER A 204 2.05 20.41 -4.40
CA SER A 204 3.45 20.37 -4.83
C SER A 204 3.74 21.10 -6.15
N GLY A 205 2.71 21.53 -6.88
CA GLY A 205 2.82 22.09 -8.24
C GLY A 205 3.16 21.04 -9.31
N LYS A 206 3.46 19.80 -8.93
CA LYS A 206 3.79 18.72 -9.88
C LYS A 206 2.61 18.32 -10.74
N LEU A 207 1.38 18.36 -10.21
CA LEU A 207 0.18 18.08 -11.02
C LEU A 207 0.11 18.97 -12.27
N ASP A 208 0.30 20.28 -12.09
CA ASP A 208 0.24 21.25 -13.19
C ASP A 208 1.43 21.10 -14.15
N ALA A 209 2.63 20.84 -13.61
CA ALA A 209 3.82 20.60 -14.42
C ALA A 209 3.68 19.33 -15.28
N LEU A 210 3.10 18.25 -14.74
CA LEU A 210 2.87 17.01 -15.50
C LEU A 210 1.79 17.21 -16.57
N LEU A 211 0.70 17.92 -16.24
CA LEU A 211 -0.35 18.25 -17.21
C LEU A 211 0.19 19.11 -18.36
N SER A 212 1.08 20.07 -18.08
CA SER A 212 1.68 20.91 -19.13
C SER A 212 2.65 20.16 -20.04
N GLN A 213 3.23 19.06 -19.56
CA GLN A 213 4.01 18.11 -20.36
C GLN A 213 3.13 17.15 -21.20
N GLY A 214 1.80 17.24 -21.11
CA GLY A 214 0.89 16.36 -21.85
C GLY A 214 0.62 15.01 -21.17
N LYS A 215 0.98 14.85 -19.89
CA LYS A 215 0.61 13.67 -19.10
C LYS A 215 -0.90 13.63 -18.87
N GLU A 216 -1.49 12.44 -18.90
CA GLU A 216 -2.93 12.24 -18.71
C GLU A 216 -3.27 11.35 -17.52
N TYR A 217 -2.45 10.33 -17.23
CA TYR A 217 -2.70 9.36 -16.16
C TYR A 217 -1.52 9.23 -15.21
N VAL A 218 -1.82 9.01 -13.93
CA VAL A 218 -0.86 8.56 -12.92
C VAL A 218 -1.20 7.15 -12.46
N PHE A 219 -0.20 6.27 -12.48
CA PHE A 219 -0.24 4.95 -11.87
C PHE A 219 0.33 5.01 -10.45
N VAL A 220 -0.54 4.97 -9.45
CA VAL A 220 -0.22 4.99 -8.03
C VAL A 220 -0.12 3.56 -7.49
N ALA A 221 0.97 3.24 -6.80
CA ALA A 221 1.09 1.97 -6.07
C ALA A 221 1.98 2.11 -4.84
N ASN A 222 1.90 1.14 -3.92
CA ASN A 222 2.84 1.07 -2.80
C ASN A 222 4.27 0.82 -3.29
N ALA A 223 5.26 1.47 -2.69
CA ALA A 223 6.67 1.19 -2.97
C ALA A 223 7.10 -0.23 -2.57
N ASP A 224 6.36 -0.87 -1.65
CA ASP A 224 6.62 -2.24 -1.18
C ASP A 224 5.84 -3.34 -1.93
N ASN A 225 5.11 -3.00 -3.00
CA ASN A 225 4.45 -3.98 -3.88
C ASN A 225 5.30 -4.22 -5.15
N LEU A 226 5.99 -5.36 -5.18
CA LEU A 226 6.87 -5.75 -6.30
C LEU A 226 6.09 -6.16 -7.56
N GLY A 227 4.81 -6.53 -7.42
CA GLY A 227 3.94 -6.88 -8.54
C GLY A 227 3.37 -5.65 -9.27
N ALA A 228 3.45 -4.47 -8.66
CA ALA A 228 2.88 -3.23 -9.20
C ALA A 228 3.74 -2.61 -10.32
N THR A 229 3.77 -3.27 -11.46
CA THR A 229 4.51 -2.87 -12.66
C THR A 229 3.60 -2.11 -13.63
N VAL A 230 4.17 -1.32 -14.55
CA VAL A 230 3.37 -0.64 -15.59
C VAL A 230 2.76 -1.69 -16.52
N ASP A 231 1.44 -1.68 -16.63
CA ASP A 231 0.69 -2.55 -17.54
C ASP A 231 0.12 -1.73 -18.72
N LEU A 232 0.54 -2.06 -19.93
CA LEU A 232 0.14 -1.33 -21.12
C LEU A 232 -1.31 -1.60 -21.51
N ASN A 233 -1.83 -2.80 -21.27
CA ASN A 233 -3.22 -3.16 -21.62
C ASN A 233 -4.20 -2.37 -20.75
N ILE A 234 -3.87 -2.23 -19.46
CA ILE A 234 -4.63 -1.36 -18.55
C ILE A 234 -4.59 0.08 -19.05
N LEU A 235 -3.40 0.65 -19.27
CA LEU A 235 -3.26 2.03 -19.71
C LEU A 235 -4.01 2.30 -21.03
N HIS A 236 -3.90 1.38 -21.99
CA HIS A 236 -4.59 1.45 -23.28
C HIS A 236 -6.11 1.49 -23.10
N HIS A 237 -6.65 0.56 -22.30
CA HIS A 237 -8.08 0.50 -22.00
C HIS A 237 -8.61 1.79 -21.38
N LEU A 238 -7.90 2.35 -20.39
CA LEU A 238 -8.33 3.57 -19.70
C LEU A 238 -8.40 4.78 -20.63
N ILE A 239 -7.41 4.94 -21.50
CA ILE A 239 -7.37 6.04 -22.47
C ILE A 239 -8.50 5.91 -23.50
N GLN A 240 -8.76 4.71 -24.02
CA GLN A 240 -9.83 4.48 -25.00
C GLN A 240 -11.22 4.75 -24.42
N ASN A 241 -11.47 4.28 -23.20
CA ASN A 241 -12.78 4.36 -22.56
C ASN A 241 -12.96 5.64 -21.73
N LYS A 242 -11.91 6.48 -21.61
CA LYS A 242 -11.91 7.72 -20.81
C LYS A 242 -12.33 7.47 -19.36
N ASN A 243 -11.82 6.41 -18.75
CA ASN A 243 -12.06 6.14 -17.34
C ASN A 243 -11.26 7.14 -16.50
N GLU A 244 -11.89 7.91 -15.61
CA GLU A 244 -11.12 8.86 -14.79
C GLU A 244 -10.37 8.17 -13.64
N TYR A 245 -10.82 6.99 -13.21
CA TYR A 245 -10.21 6.23 -12.12
C TYR A 245 -10.37 4.73 -12.37
N ALA A 246 -9.30 3.96 -12.20
CA ALA A 246 -9.37 2.51 -12.11
C ALA A 246 -8.61 1.98 -10.90
N MET A 247 -9.24 1.06 -10.19
CA MET A 247 -8.63 0.33 -9.08
C MET A 247 -8.39 -1.11 -9.51
N GLU A 248 -7.13 -1.56 -9.51
CA GLU A 248 -6.88 -2.99 -9.67
C GLU A 248 -7.33 -3.72 -8.41
N VAL A 249 -8.16 -4.74 -8.62
CA VAL A 249 -8.61 -5.68 -7.60
C VAL A 249 -8.11 -7.07 -7.95
N THR A 250 -7.92 -7.93 -6.97
CA THR A 250 -7.54 -9.33 -7.21
C THR A 250 -8.45 -10.25 -6.40
N PRO A 251 -8.60 -11.54 -6.78
CA PRO A 251 -9.43 -12.47 -6.01
C PRO A 251 -8.97 -12.61 -4.55
N LYS A 252 -9.92 -12.60 -3.61
CA LYS A 252 -9.66 -12.80 -2.17
C LYS A 252 -9.20 -14.23 -1.91
N THR A 253 -8.17 -14.36 -1.08
CA THR A 253 -7.83 -15.60 -0.38
C THR A 253 -8.24 -15.52 1.09
N LEU A 254 -8.07 -16.60 1.85
CA LEU A 254 -8.32 -16.62 3.29
C LEU A 254 -7.49 -15.58 4.06
N ALA A 255 -6.33 -15.18 3.53
CA ALA A 255 -5.51 -14.13 4.14
C ALA A 255 -6.05 -12.70 3.89
N ASP A 256 -6.94 -12.53 2.90
CA ASP A 256 -7.39 -11.21 2.42
C ASP A 256 -8.80 -10.85 2.92
N VAL A 257 -9.42 -11.67 3.78
CA VAL A 257 -10.83 -11.52 4.20
C VAL A 257 -11.17 -10.18 4.84
N LYS A 258 -10.18 -9.50 5.43
CA LYS A 258 -10.33 -8.17 6.05
C LYS A 258 -10.11 -7.01 5.07
N GLY A 259 -9.60 -7.27 3.86
CA GLY A 259 -9.31 -6.24 2.88
C GLY A 259 -10.58 -5.63 2.29
N GLY A 260 -10.53 -4.31 2.05
CA GLY A 260 -11.59 -3.56 1.39
C GLY A 260 -11.93 -4.12 0.00
N THR A 261 -13.21 -4.05 -0.35
CA THR A 261 -13.76 -4.60 -1.60
C THR A 261 -14.46 -3.51 -2.40
N LEU A 262 -14.52 -3.65 -3.72
CA LEU A 262 -15.38 -2.81 -4.54
C LEU A 262 -16.82 -3.32 -4.49
N ILE A 263 -17.76 -2.38 -4.39
CA ILE A 263 -19.20 -2.62 -4.46
C ILE A 263 -19.84 -1.63 -5.42
N SER A 264 -21.00 -2.00 -5.95
CA SER A 264 -21.92 -1.05 -6.59
C SER A 264 -22.86 -0.51 -5.53
N TYR A 265 -22.94 0.81 -5.40
CA TYR A 265 -23.80 1.50 -4.45
C TYR A 265 -24.34 2.78 -5.08
N GLU A 266 -25.67 2.93 -5.09
CA GLU A 266 -26.36 4.12 -5.63
C GLU A 266 -25.88 4.55 -7.04
N GLY A 267 -25.66 3.56 -7.91
CA GLY A 267 -25.26 3.77 -9.31
C GLY A 267 -23.77 4.09 -9.52
N ARG A 268 -22.95 4.07 -8.46
CA ARG A 268 -21.50 4.29 -8.53
C ARG A 268 -20.73 3.10 -7.97
N VAL A 269 -19.47 2.99 -8.36
CA VAL A 269 -18.53 2.08 -7.71
C VAL A 269 -17.92 2.78 -6.49
N GLN A 270 -17.84 2.08 -5.37
CA GLN A 270 -17.17 2.59 -4.17
C GLN A 270 -16.38 1.49 -3.45
N LEU A 271 -15.36 1.90 -2.71
CA LEU A 271 -14.59 1.04 -1.83
C LEU A 271 -15.32 0.89 -0.50
N LEU A 272 -15.68 -0.35 -0.17
CA LEU A 272 -16.19 -0.73 1.13
C LEU A 272 -15.07 -1.30 2.00
N GLU A 273 -14.75 -0.61 3.09
CA GLU A 273 -13.78 -1.02 4.10
C GLU A 273 -14.47 -1.60 5.34
N ILE A 274 -13.77 -2.43 6.09
CA ILE A 274 -14.32 -3.04 7.32
C ILE A 274 -14.73 -1.99 8.37
N ALA A 275 -14.05 -0.84 8.39
CA ALA A 275 -14.35 0.27 9.31
C ALA A 275 -15.71 0.95 9.02
N GLN A 276 -16.27 0.75 7.82
CA GLN A 276 -17.59 1.25 7.43
C GLN A 276 -18.71 0.23 7.72
N VAL A 277 -18.34 -1.02 8.05
CA VAL A 277 -19.30 -2.04 8.46
C VAL A 277 -19.63 -1.82 9.94
N PRO A 278 -20.93 -1.81 10.34
CA PRO A 278 -21.32 -1.65 11.73
C PRO A 278 -20.57 -2.61 12.66
N ASP A 279 -20.20 -2.11 13.84
CA ASP A 279 -19.47 -2.91 14.83
C ASP A 279 -20.27 -4.17 15.19
N GLN A 280 -19.62 -5.33 15.01
CA GLN A 280 -20.18 -6.66 15.24
C GLN A 280 -20.82 -6.83 16.62
N HIS A 281 -20.44 -6.01 17.61
CA HIS A 281 -20.94 -6.08 18.98
C HIS A 281 -22.20 -5.24 19.24
N LEU A 282 -22.65 -4.43 18.28
CA LEU A 282 -23.80 -3.53 18.48
C LEU A 282 -25.14 -4.24 18.35
N THR A 283 -25.31 -5.12 17.34
CA THR A 283 -26.56 -5.85 17.09
C THR A 283 -26.29 -7.21 16.43
N SER A 284 -27.27 -8.12 16.48
CA SER A 284 -27.22 -9.39 15.72
C SER A 284 -27.06 -9.16 14.21
N ASP A 285 -27.66 -8.10 13.68
CA ASP A 285 -27.53 -7.72 12.28
C ASP A 285 -26.12 -7.22 11.95
N SER A 286 -25.47 -6.52 12.87
CA SER A 286 -24.09 -6.05 12.69
C SER A 286 -23.10 -7.21 12.63
N LEU A 287 -23.26 -8.21 13.50
CA LEU A 287 -22.46 -9.44 13.45
C LEU A 287 -22.65 -10.18 12.11
N LYS A 288 -23.89 -10.25 11.62
CA LYS A 288 -24.20 -10.85 10.33
C LYS A 288 -23.51 -10.10 9.18
N GLN A 289 -23.56 -8.76 9.17
CA GLN A 289 -22.91 -7.94 8.14
C GLN A 289 -21.39 -8.09 8.16
N VAL A 290 -20.76 -8.15 9.33
CA VAL A 290 -19.30 -8.39 9.44
C VAL A 290 -18.91 -9.78 8.92
N ASN A 291 -19.71 -10.80 9.22
CA ASN A 291 -19.47 -12.15 8.69
C ASN A 291 -19.69 -12.20 7.18
N GLU A 292 -20.70 -11.51 6.67
CA GLU A 292 -20.94 -11.38 5.23
C GLU A 292 -19.82 -10.61 4.52
N PHE A 293 -19.27 -9.54 5.12
CA PHE A 293 -18.11 -8.81 4.61
C PHE A 293 -16.88 -9.71 4.46
N LYS A 294 -16.63 -10.55 5.47
CA LYS A 294 -15.51 -11.49 5.52
C LYS A 294 -15.74 -12.73 4.63
N SER A 295 -16.95 -12.94 4.12
CA SER A 295 -17.26 -14.06 3.25
C SER A 295 -16.68 -13.84 1.86
N ILE A 296 -15.73 -14.70 1.49
CA ILE A 296 -15.12 -14.74 0.16
C ILE A 296 -16.11 -15.20 -0.93
N GLU A 297 -17.23 -15.81 -0.56
CA GLU A 297 -18.29 -16.18 -1.50
C GLU A 297 -19.11 -14.96 -1.93
N LYS A 298 -19.35 -14.03 -1.00
CA LYS A 298 -20.12 -12.80 -1.24
C LYS A 298 -19.26 -11.70 -1.83
N PHE A 299 -18.10 -11.43 -1.21
CA PHE A 299 -17.13 -10.44 -1.68
C PHE A 299 -15.87 -11.14 -2.17
N LYS A 300 -15.82 -11.40 -3.48
CA LYS A 300 -14.82 -12.26 -4.11
C LYS A 300 -13.49 -11.56 -4.41
N ILE A 301 -13.45 -10.24 -4.32
CA ILE A 301 -12.32 -9.40 -4.75
C ILE A 301 -11.88 -8.47 -3.61
N PHE A 302 -10.64 -8.00 -3.66
CA PHE A 302 -10.17 -6.94 -2.77
C PHE A 302 -9.22 -5.97 -3.47
N ASN A 303 -9.14 -4.75 -2.92
CA ASN A 303 -8.29 -3.68 -3.41
C ASN A 303 -6.79 -4.03 -3.26
N THR A 304 -6.04 -3.92 -4.36
CA THR A 304 -4.57 -4.11 -4.36
C THR A 304 -3.80 -2.84 -4.01
N ASN A 305 -4.47 -1.69 -3.99
CA ASN A 305 -3.91 -0.34 -3.93
C ASN A 305 -3.01 0.03 -5.12
N ASN A 306 -3.16 -0.68 -6.25
CA ASN A 306 -2.67 -0.27 -7.57
C ASN A 306 -3.78 0.54 -8.25
N LEU A 307 -3.59 1.85 -8.40
CA LEU A 307 -4.62 2.80 -8.80
C LEU A 307 -4.16 3.56 -10.04
N TRP A 308 -5.03 3.71 -11.02
CA TRP A 308 -4.77 4.47 -12.22
C TRP A 308 -5.74 5.64 -12.27
N VAL A 309 -5.23 6.86 -12.24
CA VAL A 309 -6.07 8.05 -12.04
C VAL A 309 -5.75 9.11 -13.07
N ASN A 310 -6.80 9.68 -13.67
CA ASN A 310 -6.68 10.75 -14.63
C ASN A 310 -6.28 12.07 -13.95
N LEU A 311 -5.20 12.69 -14.41
CA LEU A 311 -4.64 13.90 -13.81
C LEU A 311 -5.57 15.12 -13.93
N LYS A 312 -6.34 15.23 -15.03
CA LYS A 312 -7.31 16.32 -15.21
C LYS A 312 -8.47 16.18 -14.22
N ALA A 313 -8.93 14.94 -13.99
CA ALA A 313 -9.95 14.64 -13.00
C ALA A 313 -9.47 14.95 -11.57
N ILE A 314 -8.22 14.60 -11.23
CA ILE A 314 -7.61 14.98 -9.93
C ILE A 314 -7.67 16.50 -9.77
N LYS A 315 -7.18 17.27 -10.77
CA LYS A 315 -7.18 18.74 -10.70
C LYS A 315 -8.58 19.30 -10.48
N ARG A 316 -9.55 18.84 -11.27
CA ARG A 316 -10.96 19.26 -11.17
C ARG A 316 -11.53 19.01 -9.77
N LEU A 317 -11.35 17.80 -9.24
CA LEU A 317 -11.96 17.39 -7.97
C LEU A 317 -11.28 18.01 -6.76
N VAL A 318 -9.95 18.17 -6.79
CA VAL A 318 -9.20 18.85 -5.71
C VAL A 318 -9.53 20.34 -5.67
N GLN A 319 -9.55 21.03 -6.82
CA GLN A 319 -9.89 22.46 -6.87
C GLN A 319 -11.33 22.75 -6.44
N ALA A 320 -12.25 21.81 -6.67
CA ALA A 320 -13.64 21.92 -6.25
C ALA A 320 -13.90 21.46 -4.79
N ASP A 321 -12.86 21.05 -4.05
CA ASP A 321 -12.97 20.44 -2.71
C ASP A 321 -14.01 19.29 -2.66
N ALA A 322 -14.04 18.48 -3.72
CA ALA A 322 -15.06 17.45 -3.92
C ALA A 322 -14.66 16.08 -3.34
N LEU A 323 -13.38 15.85 -3.04
CA LEU A 323 -12.85 14.57 -2.55
C LEU A 323 -13.14 14.35 -1.06
N LYS A 324 -14.40 14.07 -0.73
CA LYS A 324 -14.85 13.86 0.65
C LYS A 324 -14.77 12.38 1.06
N THR A 325 -13.59 11.78 1.00
CA THR A 325 -13.36 10.37 1.35
C THR A 325 -13.66 10.07 2.82
N GLU A 326 -13.98 8.82 3.14
CA GLU A 326 -14.24 8.40 4.52
C GLU A 326 -13.01 8.58 5.39
N ILE A 327 -13.26 8.91 6.65
CA ILE A 327 -12.25 9.23 7.64
C ILE A 327 -11.93 7.97 8.42
N ILE A 328 -10.65 7.67 8.55
CA ILE A 328 -10.12 6.54 9.30
C ILE A 328 -9.55 7.09 10.61
N PRO A 329 -10.28 7.01 11.73
CA PRO A 329 -9.72 7.34 13.03
C PRO A 329 -8.74 6.24 13.46
N ASN A 330 -7.53 6.63 13.78
CA ASN A 330 -6.45 5.77 14.23
C ASN A 330 -6.00 6.21 15.63
N PRO A 331 -6.67 5.72 16.70
CA PRO A 331 -6.30 6.02 18.07
C PRO A 331 -4.94 5.38 18.41
N LYS A 332 -4.06 6.15 19.02
CA LYS A 332 -2.71 5.72 19.44
C LYS A 332 -2.36 6.27 20.82
N GLU A 333 -1.21 5.85 21.33
CA GLU A 333 -0.62 6.39 22.53
C GLU A 333 0.81 6.85 22.23
N VAL A 334 1.16 8.05 22.70
CA VAL A 334 2.46 8.67 22.52
C VAL A 334 2.91 9.19 23.88
N ASP A 335 4.01 8.67 24.42
CA ASP A 335 4.53 9.02 25.75
C ASP A 335 3.45 8.96 26.86
N GLY A 336 2.57 7.95 26.81
CA GLY A 336 1.45 7.80 27.77
C GLY A 336 0.22 8.66 27.48
N VAL A 337 0.25 9.52 26.46
CA VAL A 337 -0.86 10.38 26.06
C VAL A 337 -1.68 9.71 24.96
N LYS A 338 -2.98 9.54 25.20
CA LYS A 338 -3.92 9.06 24.17
C LYS A 338 -4.13 10.13 23.10
N VAL A 339 -3.86 9.76 21.87
CA VAL A 339 -3.93 10.65 20.71
C VAL A 339 -4.77 10.05 19.59
N LEU A 340 -5.33 10.92 18.77
CA LEU A 340 -6.11 10.58 17.59
C LEU A 340 -5.37 11.06 16.34
N GLN A 341 -5.24 10.16 15.37
CA GLN A 341 -4.81 10.44 14.01
C GLN A 341 -6.01 10.26 13.09
N LEU A 342 -6.28 11.23 12.22
CA LEU A 342 -7.35 11.15 11.24
C LEU A 342 -6.71 11.01 9.86
N GLU A 343 -6.99 9.90 9.20
CA GLU A 343 -6.40 9.58 7.90
C GLU A 343 -7.50 9.34 6.87
N THR A 344 -7.11 9.33 5.59
CA THR A 344 -7.99 8.92 4.50
C THR A 344 -7.28 7.93 3.58
N ALA A 345 -8.05 7.17 2.81
CA ALA A 345 -7.54 6.20 1.85
C ALA A 345 -7.71 6.68 0.41
N ALA A 346 -6.65 6.59 -0.40
CA ALA A 346 -6.70 6.95 -1.83
C ALA A 346 -7.76 6.16 -2.61
N GLY A 347 -7.96 4.89 -2.26
CA GLY A 347 -8.96 4.03 -2.87
C GLY A 347 -10.41 4.47 -2.61
N ALA A 348 -10.68 5.09 -1.47
CA ALA A 348 -12.00 5.62 -1.14
C ALA A 348 -12.43 6.77 -2.07
N ALA A 349 -11.48 7.42 -2.73
CA ALA A 349 -11.77 8.52 -3.64
C ALA A 349 -12.50 8.08 -4.92
N ILE A 350 -12.45 6.78 -5.27
CA ILE A 350 -12.98 6.24 -6.54
C ILE A 350 -14.42 6.69 -6.86
N ARG A 351 -15.27 6.83 -5.84
CA ARG A 351 -16.69 7.21 -5.99
C ARG A 351 -16.94 8.65 -6.48
N PHE A 352 -15.92 9.51 -6.37
CA PHE A 352 -15.98 10.91 -6.81
C PHE A 352 -15.57 11.10 -8.26
N PHE A 353 -15.00 10.07 -8.90
CA PHE A 353 -14.52 10.12 -10.28
C PHE A 353 -15.59 9.59 -11.23
N ASP A 354 -15.65 10.20 -12.41
CA ASP A 354 -16.58 9.81 -13.45
C ASP A 354 -16.05 8.59 -14.21
N ASN A 355 -16.97 7.69 -14.61
CA ASN A 355 -16.62 6.46 -15.34
C ASN A 355 -15.54 5.62 -14.63
N ALA A 356 -15.58 5.60 -13.30
CA ALA A 356 -14.64 4.83 -12.49
C ALA A 356 -14.93 3.33 -12.57
N ILE A 357 -13.88 2.51 -12.61
CA ILE A 357 -13.97 1.06 -12.74
C ILE A 357 -13.03 0.32 -11.77
N GLY A 358 -13.31 -0.96 -11.55
CA GLY A 358 -12.32 -1.92 -11.08
C GLY A 358 -11.75 -2.72 -12.25
N ILE A 359 -10.55 -3.26 -12.09
CA ILE A 359 -9.98 -4.23 -13.03
C ILE A 359 -9.54 -5.46 -12.23
N ASN A 360 -10.12 -6.62 -12.50
CA ASN A 360 -9.78 -7.86 -11.80
C ASN A 360 -8.50 -8.48 -12.39
N VAL A 361 -7.37 -8.17 -11.78
CA VAL A 361 -6.03 -8.56 -12.22
C VAL A 361 -5.58 -9.88 -11.60
N PRO A 362 -4.64 -10.61 -12.25
CA PRO A 362 -4.00 -11.75 -11.61
C PRO A 362 -3.19 -11.33 -10.38
N ARG A 363 -3.08 -12.24 -9.41
CA ARG A 363 -2.34 -12.00 -8.15
C ARG A 363 -0.84 -11.71 -8.37
N SER A 364 -0.29 -12.00 -9.55
CA SER A 364 1.07 -11.59 -9.92
C SER A 364 1.30 -10.08 -9.82
N ARG A 365 0.24 -9.26 -9.91
CA ARG A 365 0.29 -7.80 -9.73
C ARG A 365 0.17 -7.34 -8.27
N PHE A 366 -0.06 -8.28 -7.35
CA PHE A 366 -0.19 -8.04 -5.91
C PHE A 366 0.81 -8.90 -5.13
N LEU A 367 2.04 -8.40 -5.04
CA LEU A 367 3.15 -8.99 -4.29
C LEU A 367 3.69 -7.98 -3.26
N PRO A 368 2.89 -7.60 -2.25
CA PRO A 368 3.35 -6.74 -1.18
C PRO A 368 4.28 -7.50 -0.23
N VAL A 369 5.26 -6.79 0.31
CA VAL A 369 6.11 -7.32 1.40
C VAL A 369 5.75 -6.59 2.68
N LYS A 370 5.01 -7.20 3.62
CA LYS A 370 4.56 -6.57 4.87
C LYS A 370 5.32 -7.06 6.10
N ALA A 371 5.82 -8.29 6.07
CA ALA A 371 6.63 -8.91 7.11
C ALA A 371 7.86 -9.61 6.52
N THR A 372 8.75 -10.10 7.39
CA THR A 372 9.94 -10.87 6.97
C THR A 372 9.60 -12.24 6.39
N SER A 373 8.42 -12.79 6.67
CA SER A 373 7.86 -13.96 5.97
C SER A 373 7.65 -13.68 4.49
N ASP A 374 7.12 -12.50 4.14
CA ASP A 374 6.98 -12.08 2.73
C ASP A 374 8.34 -11.81 2.09
N LEU A 375 9.29 -11.27 2.87
CA LEU A 375 10.65 -11.05 2.40
C LEU A 375 11.35 -12.37 2.05
N LEU A 376 11.12 -13.43 2.84
CA LEU A 376 11.62 -14.77 2.54
C LEU A 376 11.06 -15.29 1.21
N LEU A 377 9.77 -15.09 0.94
CA LEU A 377 9.16 -15.50 -0.34
C LEU A 377 9.88 -14.85 -1.52
N VAL A 378 10.04 -13.53 -1.52
CA VAL A 378 10.58 -12.78 -2.68
C VAL A 378 12.10 -12.90 -2.82
N LYS A 379 12.81 -13.19 -1.72
CA LYS A 379 14.24 -13.50 -1.72
C LYS A 379 14.56 -14.91 -2.24
N SER A 380 13.61 -15.82 -2.16
CA SER A 380 13.83 -17.23 -2.51
C SER A 380 13.85 -17.50 -4.03
N ASP A 381 14.11 -18.75 -4.35
CA ASP A 381 13.99 -19.35 -5.67
C ASP A 381 12.55 -19.54 -6.16
N LEU A 382 11.52 -19.19 -5.37
CA LEU A 382 10.14 -19.06 -5.88
C LEU A 382 10.02 -17.98 -6.95
N TYR A 383 10.94 -17.02 -6.93
CA TYR A 383 11.03 -15.96 -7.90
C TYR A 383 12.42 -15.93 -8.52
N THR A 384 12.48 -15.35 -9.70
CA THR A 384 13.68 -14.97 -10.43
C THR A 384 13.65 -13.45 -10.59
N LEU A 385 14.80 -12.86 -10.84
CA LEU A 385 14.92 -11.43 -11.10
C LEU A 385 15.44 -11.22 -12.51
N GLN A 386 14.70 -10.46 -13.31
CA GLN A 386 15.09 -10.11 -14.67
C GLN A 386 14.69 -8.65 -14.91
N ASP A 387 15.63 -7.80 -15.34
CA ASP A 387 15.35 -6.41 -15.74
C ASP A 387 14.57 -5.59 -14.67
N GLY A 388 14.83 -5.86 -13.39
CA GLY A 388 14.14 -5.24 -12.24
C GLY A 388 12.79 -5.89 -11.88
N PHE A 389 12.31 -6.87 -12.65
CA PHE A 389 11.06 -7.57 -12.44
C PHE A 389 11.25 -8.84 -11.60
N VAL A 390 10.46 -8.97 -10.53
CA VAL A 390 10.39 -10.18 -9.70
C VAL A 390 9.41 -11.15 -10.35
N ILE A 391 9.93 -12.11 -11.10
CA ILE A 391 9.17 -13.01 -11.95
C ILE A 391 9.01 -14.36 -11.28
N ARG A 392 7.79 -14.90 -11.28
CA ARG A 392 7.50 -16.25 -10.77
C ARG A 392 8.39 -17.29 -11.45
N ASN A 393 9.08 -18.11 -10.66
CA ASN A 393 9.92 -19.17 -11.21
C ASN A 393 9.05 -20.25 -11.87
N LYS A 394 9.36 -20.60 -13.13
CA LYS A 394 8.64 -21.64 -13.90
C LYS A 394 8.80 -23.04 -13.29
N ALA A 395 9.83 -23.28 -12.48
CA ALA A 395 10.02 -24.53 -11.75
C ALA A 395 8.95 -24.73 -10.66
N ARG A 396 8.27 -23.66 -10.22
CA ARG A 396 7.19 -23.75 -9.25
C ARG A 396 5.92 -24.28 -9.92
N ALA A 397 5.61 -25.56 -9.68
CA ALA A 397 4.41 -26.19 -10.22
C ALA A 397 3.09 -25.59 -9.66
N ASN A 398 3.06 -25.25 -8.36
CA ASN A 398 1.87 -24.68 -7.73
C ASN A 398 1.84 -23.14 -7.91
N PRO A 399 0.81 -22.57 -8.57
CA PRO A 399 0.72 -21.13 -8.78
C PRO A 399 0.60 -20.33 -7.47
N ALA A 400 0.14 -20.94 -6.36
CA ALA A 400 0.06 -20.29 -5.06
C ALA A 400 1.42 -20.22 -4.35
N ASN A 401 1.66 -19.12 -3.62
CA ASN A 401 2.76 -19.02 -2.66
C ASN A 401 2.57 -20.02 -1.52
N PRO A 402 3.66 -20.60 -0.98
CA PRO A 402 3.58 -21.32 0.28
C PRO A 402 3.17 -20.38 1.42
N TYR A 403 2.51 -20.95 2.42
CA TYR A 403 2.23 -20.24 3.67
C TYR A 403 3.49 -20.20 4.53
N ILE A 404 3.92 -19.00 4.96
CA ILE A 404 5.10 -18.84 5.81
C ILE A 404 4.72 -18.07 7.07
N GLU A 405 4.95 -18.68 8.23
CA GLU A 405 4.83 -18.07 9.56
C GLU A 405 6.20 -18.13 10.24
N LEU A 406 6.82 -16.97 10.46
CA LEU A 406 8.07 -16.84 11.21
C LEU A 406 7.80 -16.21 12.56
N GLY A 407 8.38 -16.79 13.61
CA GLY A 407 8.27 -16.33 14.99
C GLY A 407 8.80 -14.91 15.22
N PRO A 408 8.52 -14.33 16.40
CA PRO A 408 8.91 -12.96 16.74
C PRO A 408 10.42 -12.70 16.64
N GLU A 409 11.24 -13.74 16.78
CA GLU A 409 12.70 -13.71 16.64
C GLU A 409 13.14 -13.25 15.24
N PHE A 410 12.32 -13.51 14.21
CA PHE A 410 12.55 -13.13 12.82
C PHE A 410 11.89 -11.81 12.44
N LYS A 411 11.16 -11.14 13.34
CA LYS A 411 10.36 -9.96 13.01
C LYS A 411 11.20 -8.79 12.47
N LYS A 412 12.39 -8.58 13.03
CA LYS A 412 13.31 -7.52 12.59
C LYS A 412 14.16 -8.01 11.41
N VAL A 413 14.33 -7.18 10.37
CA VAL A 413 15.14 -7.53 9.18
C VAL A 413 16.55 -7.95 9.57
N SER A 414 17.20 -7.25 10.50
CA SER A 414 18.55 -7.61 10.98
C SER A 414 18.61 -9.03 11.52
N ASN A 415 17.62 -9.42 12.33
CA ASN A 415 17.57 -10.75 12.94
C ASN A 415 17.18 -11.82 11.91
N PHE A 416 16.25 -11.49 11.02
CA PHE A 416 15.89 -12.36 9.90
C PHE A 416 17.13 -12.68 9.05
N LEU A 417 17.89 -11.67 8.65
CA LEU A 417 19.10 -11.84 7.85
C LEU A 417 20.18 -12.63 8.60
N SER A 418 20.39 -12.36 9.90
CA SER A 418 21.39 -13.09 10.68
C SER A 418 21.04 -14.56 10.87
N ARG A 419 19.75 -14.90 10.91
CA ARG A 419 19.26 -16.28 11.14
C ARG A 419 19.26 -17.14 9.89
N PHE A 420 19.41 -16.58 8.69
CA PHE A 420 19.55 -17.32 7.44
C PHE A 420 20.94 -17.08 6.85
N LYS A 421 21.88 -18.03 7.04
CA LYS A 421 23.22 -17.94 6.45
C LYS A 421 23.17 -17.86 4.92
N SER A 422 22.20 -18.51 4.31
CA SER A 422 21.69 -18.20 2.97
C SER A 422 20.18 -18.38 2.95
N ILE A 423 19.49 -17.77 1.98
CA ILE A 423 18.07 -18.00 1.78
C ILE A 423 17.86 -19.47 1.33
N PRO A 424 16.98 -20.24 1.99
CA PRO A 424 16.72 -21.63 1.62
C PRO A 424 16.00 -21.74 0.28
N SER A 425 16.20 -22.86 -0.41
CA SER A 425 15.38 -23.28 -1.54
C SER A 425 13.99 -23.65 -1.02
N ILE A 426 12.95 -23.00 -1.52
CA ILE A 426 11.55 -23.22 -1.13
C ILE A 426 10.61 -23.37 -2.33
N VAL A 427 11.15 -23.62 -3.53
CA VAL A 427 10.36 -23.81 -4.76
C VAL A 427 9.36 -24.98 -4.67
N GLU A 428 9.62 -25.99 -3.84
CA GLU A 428 8.75 -27.15 -3.57
C GLU A 428 8.01 -27.07 -2.21
N LEU A 429 8.05 -25.93 -1.53
CA LEU A 429 7.42 -25.74 -0.22
C LEU A 429 5.89 -25.54 -0.35
N ASP A 430 5.12 -26.10 0.58
CA ASP A 430 3.69 -25.81 0.76
C ASP A 430 3.44 -24.91 1.97
N SER A 431 4.10 -25.21 3.10
CA SER A 431 4.03 -24.37 4.30
C SER A 431 5.28 -24.47 5.16
N LEU A 432 5.69 -23.35 5.74
CA LEU A 432 6.76 -23.26 6.74
C LEU A 432 6.24 -22.54 7.98
N LYS A 433 6.39 -23.16 9.14
CA LYS A 433 6.21 -22.53 10.44
C LYS A 433 7.48 -22.63 11.28
N VAL A 434 7.99 -21.51 11.77
CA VAL A 434 9.21 -21.46 12.61
C VAL A 434 8.91 -20.72 13.90
N VAL A 435 9.15 -21.36 15.04
CA VAL A 435 8.90 -20.80 16.38
C VAL A 435 10.13 -20.98 17.27
N GLY A 436 10.52 -19.93 18.00
CA GLY A 436 11.63 -19.96 18.95
C GLY A 436 12.99 -19.63 18.32
N ASP A 437 14.07 -19.91 19.06
CA ASP A 437 15.44 -19.55 18.68
C ASP A 437 16.03 -20.51 17.62
N VAL A 438 15.58 -20.35 16.38
CA VAL A 438 15.97 -21.17 15.23
C VAL A 438 16.94 -20.42 14.31
N TRP A 439 17.96 -21.12 13.83
CA TRP A 439 18.99 -20.63 12.91
C TRP A 439 19.14 -21.60 11.73
N PHE A 440 19.35 -21.07 10.53
CA PHE A 440 19.49 -21.84 9.30
C PHE A 440 20.88 -21.70 8.72
N GLY A 441 21.51 -22.84 8.43
CA GLY A 441 22.74 -22.95 7.67
C GLY A 441 22.58 -22.54 6.21
N ALA A 442 23.67 -22.65 5.46
CA ALA A 442 23.72 -22.34 4.04
C ALA A 442 23.15 -23.50 3.20
N ARG A 443 22.51 -23.18 2.07
CA ARG A 443 21.99 -24.16 1.08
C ARG A 443 20.96 -25.15 1.64
N VAL A 444 20.18 -24.73 2.63
CA VAL A 444 19.04 -25.52 3.13
C VAL A 444 17.94 -25.60 2.06
N THR A 445 17.28 -26.75 1.96
CA THR A 445 16.12 -26.97 1.07
C THR A 445 14.91 -27.38 1.89
N LEU A 446 13.78 -26.71 1.70
CA LEU A 446 12.52 -27.00 2.40
C LEU A 446 11.45 -27.41 1.38
N LYS A 447 10.76 -28.53 1.65
CA LYS A 447 9.76 -29.14 0.77
C LYS A 447 8.50 -29.54 1.53
N GLY A 448 7.35 -29.47 0.87
CA GLY A 448 6.06 -29.85 1.47
C GLY A 448 5.72 -29.03 2.71
N LYS A 449 5.31 -29.68 3.80
CA LYS A 449 4.94 -29.01 5.05
C LYS A 449 6.04 -29.14 6.10
N VAL A 450 6.59 -28.03 6.56
CA VAL A 450 7.69 -28.01 7.53
C VAL A 450 7.31 -27.17 8.75
N THR A 451 7.46 -27.75 9.94
CA THR A 451 7.37 -27.04 11.22
C THR A 451 8.68 -27.16 11.97
N ILE A 452 9.23 -26.06 12.48
CA ILE A 452 10.44 -26.07 13.29
C ILE A 452 10.15 -25.29 14.57
N THR A 453 10.22 -25.97 15.71
CA THR A 453 9.91 -25.41 17.02
C THR A 453 11.08 -25.63 17.95
N ALA A 454 11.76 -24.55 18.32
CA ALA A 454 12.71 -24.55 19.44
C ALA A 454 11.95 -24.28 20.74
N LYS A 455 12.09 -25.16 21.74
CA LYS A 455 11.45 -24.97 23.05
C LYS A 455 12.08 -23.77 23.78
N PRO A 456 11.39 -23.19 24.78
CA PRO A 456 11.94 -22.08 25.55
C PRO A 456 13.30 -22.42 26.16
N GLY A 457 14.32 -21.61 25.86
CA GLY A 457 15.70 -21.80 26.33
C GLY A 457 16.56 -22.73 25.47
N GLU A 458 15.98 -23.37 24.44
CA GLU A 458 16.71 -24.18 23.47
C GLU A 458 17.04 -23.38 22.21
N LYS A 459 18.17 -23.68 21.59
CA LYS A 459 18.60 -23.16 20.30
C LYS A 459 18.64 -24.30 19.29
N LEU A 460 18.00 -24.13 18.14
CA LEU A 460 18.06 -25.07 17.02
C LEU A 460 18.86 -24.48 15.86
N GLU A 461 19.85 -25.23 15.38
CA GLU A 461 20.66 -24.86 14.21
C GLU A 461 20.45 -25.89 13.11
N ILE A 462 19.73 -25.52 12.05
CA ILE A 462 19.57 -26.36 10.86
C ILE A 462 20.91 -26.39 10.11
N PRO A 463 21.53 -27.57 9.89
CA PRO A 463 22.88 -27.65 9.33
C PRO A 463 22.95 -27.21 7.86
N ASP A 464 24.15 -26.86 7.42
CA ASP A 464 24.43 -26.52 6.01
C ASP A 464 24.02 -27.70 5.09
N GLY A 465 23.28 -27.40 4.03
CA GLY A 465 22.85 -28.40 3.03
C GLY A 465 21.68 -29.29 3.45
N ALA A 466 21.06 -29.06 4.62
CA ALA A 466 19.93 -29.86 5.09
C ALA A 466 18.77 -29.84 4.09
N VAL A 467 18.13 -30.99 3.88
CA VAL A 467 16.90 -31.13 3.11
C VAL A 467 15.79 -31.58 4.05
N ILE A 468 14.81 -30.71 4.27
CA ILE A 468 13.68 -30.97 5.18
C ILE A 468 12.42 -31.07 4.33
N ASP A 469 11.81 -32.25 4.31
CA ASP A 469 10.66 -32.57 3.49
C ASP A 469 9.56 -33.19 4.37
N ASN A 470 8.40 -32.54 4.44
CA ASN A 470 7.21 -33.02 5.17
C ASN A 470 7.51 -33.48 6.61
N LYS A 471 8.22 -32.64 7.38
CA LYS A 471 8.77 -32.99 8.69
C LYS A 471 8.54 -31.89 9.72
N ASP A 472 8.24 -32.32 10.95
CA ASP A 472 8.23 -31.47 12.14
C ASP A 472 9.55 -31.70 12.92
N ILE A 473 10.22 -30.61 13.29
CA ILE A 473 11.47 -30.60 14.07
C ILE A 473 11.19 -29.90 15.40
N ASN A 474 11.26 -30.62 16.52
CA ASN A 474 10.91 -30.12 17.86
C ASN A 474 12.08 -30.12 18.85
N GLY A 475 13.26 -30.56 18.39
CA GLY A 475 14.49 -30.63 19.18
C GLY A 475 15.69 -31.01 18.31
N PRO A 476 16.92 -30.94 18.85
CA PRO A 476 18.13 -31.33 18.14
C PRO A 476 18.14 -32.80 17.68
N GLU A 477 17.39 -33.66 18.37
CA GLU A 477 17.19 -35.07 18.03
C GLU A 477 16.48 -35.31 16.69
N ASP A 478 15.76 -34.30 16.20
CA ASP A 478 15.00 -34.37 14.95
C ASP A 478 15.81 -33.83 13.75
N LEU A 479 17.04 -33.36 13.92
CA LEU A 479 17.84 -32.69 12.87
C LEU A 479 18.51 -33.66 11.89
#